data_AF-A0A537JXI2-F1
#
_entry.id   AF-A0A537JXI2-F1
#
_cell.length_a   1.000
_cell.length_b   1.000
_cell.length_c   1.000
_cell.angle_alpha   90.00
_cell.angle_beta   90.00
_cell.angle_gamma   90.00
#
_symmetry.space_group_name_H-M   'P 1'
#
loop_
_entity.id
_entity.type
_entity.pdbx_description
1 polymer ?
#
loop_
_entity_poly.entity_id
_entity_poly.type
_entity_poly.pdbx_seq_one_letter_code
_entity_poly.pdbx_strand_id
1 'polypeptide(L)'
;MKVVNATKARVVRIGNSRGIRIPKVLLEQLEIGEEVEMSVHRDGLTIRSARRPRKGWADAFRQMAVHGDDRLLDQPALTNWQAKEWEW
;
A
#
# COMPACT_ATOMS: atom_id res chain seq x y z
N MET A 1 -0.68 10.72 16.96
CA MET A 1 -2.09 10.31 16.75
C MET A 1 -2.82 10.46 18.06
N LYS A 2 -3.99 11.11 18.07
CA LYS A 2 -4.80 11.24 19.29
C LYS A 2 -5.64 9.97 19.45
N VAL A 3 -5.48 9.24 20.56
CA VAL A 3 -6.30 8.07 20.86
C VAL A 3 -7.71 8.57 21.20
N VAL A 4 -8.68 8.23 20.35
CA VAL A 4 -10.09 8.66 20.53
C VAL A 4 -10.90 7.69 21.38
N ASN A 5 -10.48 6.42 21.50
CA ASN A 5 -11.03 5.40 22.38
C ASN A 5 -9.98 4.31 22.66
N ALA A 6 -9.98 3.72 23.86
CA ALA A 6 -9.05 2.65 24.25
C ALA A 6 -9.79 1.45 24.84
N THR A 7 -9.54 0.26 24.29
CA THR A 7 -10.08 -1.02 24.77
C THR A 7 -8.93 -1.98 25.06
N LYS A 8 -9.01 -2.72 26.17
CA LYS A 8 -8.04 -3.77 26.49
C LYS A 8 -8.31 -5.00 25.62
N ALA A 9 -7.25 -5.54 25.01
CA ALA A 9 -7.31 -6.78 24.24
C ALA A 9 -6.31 -7.81 24.79
N ARG A 10 -6.57 -9.10 24.56
CA ARG A 10 -5.66 -10.19 24.96
C ARG A 10 -4.70 -10.51 23.82
N VAL A 11 -3.42 -10.71 24.17
CA VAL A 11 -2.38 -11.23 23.27
C VAL A 11 -2.35 -12.76 23.38
N VAL A 12 -2.74 -13.45 22.31
CA VAL A 12 -2.77 -14.92 22.24
C VAL A 12 -1.55 -15.49 21.54
N ARG A 13 -1.25 -16.76 21.78
CA ARG A 13 -0.18 -17.49 21.08
C ARG A 13 -0.70 -18.06 19.76
N ILE A 14 0.07 -17.90 18.69
CA ILE A 14 -0.18 -18.48 17.37
C ILE A 14 1.13 -19.11 16.89
N GLY A 15 1.37 -20.38 17.24
CA GLY A 15 2.66 -21.04 16.98
C GLY A 15 3.83 -20.35 17.69
N ASN A 16 4.83 -19.91 16.91
CA ASN A 16 5.95 -19.09 17.38
C ASN A 16 5.62 -17.59 17.46
N SER A 17 4.47 -17.19 16.92
CA SER A 17 4.03 -15.79 16.87
C SER A 17 2.98 -15.48 17.95
N ARG A 18 2.61 -14.20 18.04
CA ARG A 18 1.54 -13.71 18.91
C ARG A 18 0.49 -12.96 18.09
N GLY A 19 -0.77 -13.05 18.49
CA GLY A 19 -1.88 -12.33 17.86
C GLY A 19 -2.67 -11.51 18.86
N ILE A 20 -3.33 -10.46 18.39
CA ILE A 20 -4.28 -9.65 19.16
C ILE A 20 -5.68 -9.90 18.60
N ARG A 21 -6.66 -10.23 19.46
CA ARG A 21 -8.05 -10.35 19.01
C ARG A 21 -8.66 -8.97 18.84
N ILE A 22 -9.00 -8.62 17.60
CA ILE A 22 -9.68 -7.36 17.26
C ILE A 22 -11.17 -7.67 17.04
N PRO A 23 -12.10 -7.00 17.73
CA PRO A 23 -13.53 -7.13 17.46
C PRO A 23 -13.87 -6.87 15.99
N LYS A 24 -14.73 -7.72 15.40
CA LYS A 24 -15.17 -7.60 14.00
C LYS A 24 -15.68 -6.21 13.64
N VAL A 25 -16.45 -5.61 14.54
CA VAL A 25 -17.01 -4.25 14.39
C VAL A 25 -15.91 -3.21 14.14
N LEU A 26 -14.74 -3.33 14.79
CA LEU A 26 -13.63 -2.40 14.58
C LEU A 26 -12.95 -2.62 13.23
N LEU A 27 -12.84 -3.87 12.77
CA LEU A 27 -12.29 -4.17 11.44
C LEU A 27 -13.19 -3.60 10.34
N GLU A 28 -14.51 -3.76 10.48
CA GLU A 28 -15.51 -3.22 9.56
C GLU A 28 -15.51 -1.68 9.54
N GLN A 29 -15.50 -1.04 10.72
CA GLN A 29 -15.44 0.43 10.83
C GLN A 29 -14.17 1.05 10.24
N LEU A 30 -13.06 0.32 10.27
CA LEU A 30 -11.77 0.77 9.76
C LEU A 30 -11.48 0.26 8.34
N GLU A 31 -12.42 -0.46 7.71
CA GLU A 31 -12.25 -1.10 6.39
C GLU A 31 -10.94 -1.90 6.29
N ILE A 32 -10.60 -2.61 7.37
CA ILE A 32 -9.42 -3.47 7.43
C ILE A 32 -9.80 -4.84 6.87
N GLY A 33 -9.11 -5.22 5.79
CA GLY A 33 -9.25 -6.54 5.16
C GLY A 33 -8.33 -7.59 5.79
N GLU A 34 -8.01 -8.63 5.02
CA GLU A 34 -7.17 -9.74 5.45
C GLU A 34 -5.68 -9.38 5.55
N GLU A 35 -5.25 -8.40 4.75
CA GLU A 35 -3.87 -7.92 4.73
C GLU A 35 -3.75 -6.55 5.39
N VAL A 36 -2.71 -6.40 6.21
CA VAL A 36 -2.41 -5.17 6.94
C VAL A 36 -0.93 -4.81 6.85
N GLU A 37 -0.67 -3.52 6.90
CA GLU A 37 0.68 -2.99 7.12
C GLU A 37 0.86 -2.67 8.60
N MET A 38 2.05 -3.01 9.11
CA MET A 38 2.44 -2.83 10.51
C MET A 38 3.66 -1.93 10.59
N SER A 39 3.63 -0.92 11.46
CA SER A 39 4.77 -0.03 11.72
C SER A 39 5.02 0.11 13.21
N VAL A 40 6.29 -0.05 13.61
CA VAL A 40 6.72 0.09 15.00
C VAL A 40 7.14 1.53 15.25
N HIS A 41 6.63 2.10 16.33
CA HIS A 41 6.98 3.42 16.84
C HIS A 41 7.43 3.30 18.31
N ARG A 42 7.94 4.39 18.89
CA ARG A 42 8.47 4.41 20.27
C ARG A 42 7.42 3.98 21.30
N ASP A 43 6.16 4.32 21.06
CA ASP A 43 5.03 4.19 21.96
C ASP A 43 4.03 3.11 21.55
N GLY A 44 4.31 2.35 20.48
CA GLY A 44 3.47 1.21 20.12
C GLY A 44 3.57 0.76 18.68
N LEU A 45 2.62 -0.08 18.32
CA LEU A 45 2.46 -0.64 16.99
C LEU A 45 1.25 0.02 16.31
N THR A 46 1.45 0.56 15.11
CA THR A 46 0.35 1.02 14.25
C THR A 46 0.02 -0.05 13.21
N ILE A 47 -1.25 -0.40 13.10
CA ILE A 47 -1.79 -1.34 12.10
C ILE A 47 -2.70 -0.56 11.17
N ARG A 48 -2.54 -0.73 9.86
CA ARG A 48 -3.34 -0.07 8.82
C ARG A 48 -3.75 -1.08 7.76
N SER A 49 -4.90 -0.85 7.10
CA SER A 49 -5.31 -1.64 5.93
C SER A 49 -4.20 -1.58 4.87
N ALA A 50 -3.77 -2.75 4.37
CA ALA A 50 -2.72 -2.81 3.36
C ALA A 50 -3.19 -2.13 2.07
N ARG A 51 -2.36 -1.25 1.52
CA ARG A 51 -2.70 -0.65 0.22
C ARG A 51 -2.38 -1.68 -0.86
N ARG A 52 -3.37 -2.01 -1.68
CA ARG A 52 -3.11 -2.82 -2.89
C ARG A 52 -2.07 -2.10 -3.74
N PRO A 53 -1.01 -2.80 -4.21
CA PRO A 53 -0.09 -2.23 -5.17
C PRO A 53 -0.87 -1.60 -6.33
N ARG A 54 -0.49 -0.37 -6.69
CA ARG A 54 -1.10 0.37 -7.80
C ARG A 54 -2.58 0.71 -7.64
N LYS A 55 -3.13 0.66 -6.42
CA LYS A 55 -4.48 1.20 -6.14
C LYS A 55 -4.55 2.67 -6.60
N GLY A 56 -5.53 2.99 -7.43
CA GLY A 56 -5.73 4.33 -7.99
C GLY A 56 -4.86 4.67 -9.21
N TRP A 57 -3.94 3.79 -9.64
CA TRP A 57 -3.11 4.06 -10.82
C TRP A 57 -3.94 4.18 -12.10
N ALA A 58 -4.94 3.31 -12.29
CA ALA A 58 -5.78 3.36 -13.48
C ALA A 58 -6.51 4.71 -13.61
N ASP A 59 -7.00 5.28 -12.51
CA ASP A 59 -7.64 6.59 -12.49
C ASP A 59 -6.62 7.71 -12.72
N ALA A 60 -5.46 7.62 -12.08
CA ALA A 60 -4.37 8.59 -12.27
C ALA A 60 -3.87 8.61 -13.72
N PHE A 61 -3.71 7.45 -14.36
CA PHE A 61 -3.34 7.36 -15.78
C PHE A 61 -4.43 7.92 -16.69
N ARG A 62 -5.71 7.68 -16.38
CA ARG A 62 -6.82 8.31 -17.12
C ARG A 62 -6.75 9.84 -17.03
N GLN A 63 -6.50 10.39 -15.85
CA GLN A 63 -6.36 11.84 -15.66
C GLN A 63 -5.13 12.39 -16.39
N MET A 64 -4.00 11.67 -16.32
CA MET A 64 -2.77 12.03 -17.02
C MET A 64 -2.98 12.16 -18.53
N ALA A 65 -3.68 11.19 -19.15
CA ALA A 65 -4.04 11.24 -20.56
C ALA A 65 -5.02 12.38 -20.90
N VAL A 66 -6.01 12.64 -20.02
CA VAL A 66 -6.95 13.77 -20.19
C VAL A 66 -6.23 15.12 -20.14
N HIS A 67 -5.20 15.24 -19.30
CA HIS A 67 -4.40 16.46 -19.16
C HIS A 67 -3.26 16.56 -20.18
N GLY A 68 -2.95 15.48 -20.91
CA GLY A 68 -1.82 15.42 -21.84
C GLY A 68 -0.46 15.32 -21.16
N ASP A 69 -0.44 14.94 -19.88
CA ASP A 69 0.76 14.74 -19.05
C ASP A 69 1.48 13.42 -19.37
N ASP A 70 0.99 12.65 -20.35
CA ASP A 70 1.50 11.35 -20.79
C ASP A 70 2.43 11.42 -22.01
N ARG A 71 2.87 12.64 -22.36
CA ARG A 71 3.79 12.88 -23.48
C ARG A 71 5.24 12.74 -23.05
N LEU A 72 6.08 12.27 -23.97
CA LEU A 72 7.53 12.32 -23.78
C LEU A 72 8.00 13.78 -23.69
N LEU A 73 8.85 14.07 -22.70
CA LEU A 73 9.50 15.37 -22.55
C LEU A 73 10.54 15.62 -23.65
N ASP A 74 11.29 14.57 -23.99
CA ASP A 74 12.34 14.59 -25.01
C ASP A 74 11.97 13.71 -26.18
N GLN A 75 12.49 14.02 -27.37
CA GLN A 75 12.38 13.08 -28.48
C GLN A 75 13.16 11.81 -28.12
N PRO A 76 12.59 10.61 -28.36
CA PRO A 76 13.29 9.38 -28.08
C PRO A 76 14.52 9.28 -28.98
N ALA A 77 15.70 9.45 -28.39
CA ALA A 77 16.97 9.19 -29.07
C ALA A 77 17.25 7.70 -29.02
N LEU A 78 17.43 7.07 -30.19
CA LEU A 78 17.88 5.69 -30.26
C LEU A 78 19.25 5.58 -29.59
N THR A 79 19.32 4.80 -28.52
CA THR A 79 20.62 4.39 -27.96
C THR A 79 21.29 3.38 -28.89
N ASN A 80 22.62 3.34 -28.91
CA ASN A 80 23.37 2.34 -29.71
C ASN A 80 22.91 0.91 -29.43
N TRP A 81 22.49 0.61 -28.20
CA TRP A 81 21.96 -0.67 -27.79
C TRP A 81 20.59 -0.98 -28.44
N GLN A 82 19.66 -0.02 -28.43
CA GLN A 82 18.36 -0.16 -29.11
C GLN A 82 18.47 -0.35 -30.63
N ALA A 83 19.52 0.19 -31.25
CA ALA A 83 19.72 0.13 -32.69
C ALA A 83 20.38 -1.18 -33.18
N LYS A 84 21.11 -1.90 -32.32
CA LYS A 84 22.04 -2.95 -32.78
C LYS A 84 21.98 -4.27 -32.02
N GLU A 85 21.47 -4.28 -30.79
CA GLU A 85 21.72 -5.37 -29.85
C GLU A 85 20.43 -6.06 -29.36
N TRP A 86 19.29 -5.79 -30.00
CA TRP A 86 18.04 -6.48 -29.68
C TRP A 86 17.95 -7.81 -30.44
N GLU A 87 18.27 -8.91 -29.77
CA GLU A 87 17.93 -10.28 -30.18
C GLU A 87 17.09 -10.95 -29.07
N TRP A 88 16.01 -11.63 -29.46
CA TRP A 88 15.12 -12.38 -28.56
C TRP A 88 15.55 -13.83 -28.43
#